data_AF-A0A5M8SIU4-F1
#
_entry.id   AF-A0A5M8SIU4-F1
#
_cell.length_a   1.000
_cell.length_b   1.000
_cell.length_c   1.000
_cell.angle_alpha   90.00
_cell.angle_beta   90.00
_cell.angle_gamma   90.00
#
_symmetry.space_group_name_H-M   'P 1'
#
loop_
_entity.id
_entity.type
_entity.pdbx_description
1 polymer ?
#
loop_
_entity_poly.entity_id
_entity_poly.type
_entity_poly.pdbx_seq_one_letter_code
_entity_poly.pdbx_strand_id
1 'polypeptide(L)' 'MEARVRAVHQLGGEQLQGIDGAIAAEVEIVRVHVARDPVFERRHINPAKWSPLIYNFCHYYRLAFDELGKTFCAEV' A
#
# COMPACT_ATOMS: atom_id res chain seq x y z
N MET A 1 -3.75 -7.80 -6.28
CA MET A 1 -4.41 -8.41 -5.10
C MET A 1 -5.87 -8.63 -5.46
N GLU A 2 -6.48 -9.69 -4.97
CA GLU A 2 -7.92 -9.93 -5.08
C GLU A 2 -8.57 -9.59 -3.75
N ALA A 3 -9.67 -8.86 -3.78
CA ALA A 3 -10.34 -8.40 -2.57
C ALA A 3 -11.86 -8.41 -2.72
N ARG A 4 -12.56 -8.55 -1.59
CA ARG A 4 -14.02 -8.44 -1.49
C ARG A 4 -14.37 -7.18 -0.71
N VAL A 5 -15.25 -6.35 -1.26
CA VAL A 5 -15.76 -5.16 -0.56
C VAL A 5 -16.64 -5.61 0.62
N ARG A 6 -16.36 -5.05 1.79
CA ARG A 6 -17.10 -5.30 3.04
C ARG A 6 -17.99 -4.12 3.39
N ALA A 7 -17.50 -2.90 3.18
CA ALA A 7 -18.25 -1.68 3.39
C ALA A 7 -17.79 -0.59 2.40
N VAL A 8 -18.67 0.39 2.17
CA VAL A 8 -18.36 1.59 1.41
C VAL A 8 -18.74 2.79 2.26
N HIS A 9 -17.79 3.70 2.46
CA HIS A 9 -17.95 4.89 3.26
C HIS A 9 -17.88 6.11 2.36
N GLN A 10 -18.90 6.96 2.41
CA GLN A 10 -18.82 8.26 1.77
C GLN A 10 -17.85 9.14 2.56
N LEU A 11 -16.84 9.66 1.88
CA LEU A 11 -15.93 10.63 2.49
C LEU A 11 -16.60 12.01 2.41
N GLY A 12 -16.59 12.71 3.55
CA GLY A 12 -17.08 14.08 3.69
C GLY A 12 -15.97 15.03 4.12
N GLY A 13 -16.25 16.33 4.09
CA GLY A 13 -15.32 17.40 4.49
C GLY A 13 -15.31 18.55 3.49
N GLU A 14 -14.97 19.75 3.96
CA GLU A 14 -14.93 20.96 3.13
C GLU A 14 -13.96 20.82 1.94
N GLN A 15 -12.85 20.10 2.12
CA GLN A 15 -11.87 19.87 1.06
C GLN A 15 -12.39 18.98 -0.09
N LEU A 16 -13.50 18.26 0.12
CA LEU A 16 -14.12 17.40 -0.91
C LEU A 16 -15.25 18.10 -1.66
N GLN A 17 -15.61 19.35 -1.30
CA GLN A 17 -16.68 20.11 -1.96
C GLN A 17 -16.32 20.56 -3.39
N GLY A 18 -15.02 20.52 -3.74
CA GLY A 18 -14.50 20.88 -5.07
C GLY A 18 -14.28 19.69 -6.02
N ILE A 19 -14.62 18.47 -5.60
CA ILE A 19 -14.62 17.26 -6.45
C ILE A 19 -15.98 16.57 -6.33
N ASP A 20 -16.33 15.66 -7.25
CA ASP A 20 -17.61 14.93 -7.27
C ASP A 20 -17.77 13.91 -6.12
N GLY A 21 -17.19 14.21 -4.95
CA GLY A 21 -17.10 13.36 -3.78
C GLY A 21 -15.95 12.36 -3.84
N ALA A 22 -15.81 11.60 -2.76
CA ALA A 22 -14.88 10.48 -2.68
C ALA A 22 -15.48 9.38 -1.80
N ILE A 23 -15.04 8.14 -2.01
CA ILE A 23 -15.41 7.00 -1.17
C ILE A 23 -14.16 6.32 -0.62
N ALA A 24 -14.28 5.76 0.58
CA ALA A 24 -13.36 4.76 1.09
C ALA A 24 -14.05 3.39 1.02
N ALA A 25 -13.48 2.47 0.25
CA ALA A 25 -13.93 1.09 0.22
C ALA A 25 -13.14 0.26 1.23
N GLU A 26 -13.82 -0.29 2.23
CA GLU A 26 -13.24 -1.28 3.13
C GLU A 26 -13.29 -2.64 2.44
N VAL A 27 -12.15 -3.32 2.35
CA VAL A 27 -12.03 -4.58 1.62
C VAL A 27 -11.31 -5.65 2.43
N GLU A 28 -11.79 -6.89 2.31
CA GLU A 28 -11.08 -8.08 2.78
C GLU A 28 -10.21 -8.61 1.64
N ILE A 29 -8.91 -8.81 1.90
CA ILE A 29 -8.00 -9.41 0.93
C ILE A 29 -8.22 -10.92 0.87
N VAL A 30 -8.67 -11.42 -0.28
CA VAL A 30 -8.91 -12.85 -0.52
C VAL A 30 -7.64 -13.53 -1.01
N ARG A 31 -6.85 -12.83 -1.83
CA ARG A 31 -5.62 -13.39 -2.40
C ARG A 31 -4.58 -12.32 -2.70
N VAL A 32 -3.33 -12.63 -2.37
CA VAL A 32 -2.16 -11.86 -2.78
C VAL A 32 -1.38 -12.70 -3.80
N HIS A 33 -1.14 -12.11 -4.95
CA HIS A 33 -0.31 -12.70 -6.00
C HIS A 33 1.04 -12.01 -5.98
N VAL A 34 2.10 -12.79 -5.95
CA VAL A 34 3.47 -12.28 -5.92
C VAL A 34 4.37 -13.20 -6.74
N ALA A 35 5.34 -12.62 -7.46
CA ALA A 35 6.44 -13.39 -8.00
C ALA A 35 7.23 -14.08 -6.87
N ARG A 36 7.86 -15.23 -7.14
CA ARG A 36 8.57 -15.97 -6.08
C ARG A 36 9.80 -15.21 -5.54
N ASP A 37 10.51 -14.51 -6.42
CA ASP A 37 11.80 -13.87 -6.12
C ASP A 37 11.76 -12.76 -5.05
N PRO A 38 10.77 -11.84 -5.02
CA PRO A 38 10.70 -10.81 -3.99
C PRO A 38 10.20 -11.31 -2.63
N VAL A 39 9.85 -12.59 -2.47
CA VAL A 39 9.38 -13.10 -1.17
C VAL A 39 10.57 -13.45 -0.26
N PHE A 40 10.73 -12.69 0.81
CA PHE A 40 11.70 -12.94 1.88
C PHE A 40 11.07 -13.81 2.98
N GLU A 41 11.75 -14.90 3.35
CA GLU A 41 11.38 -15.80 4.46
C GLU A 41 9.91 -16.25 4.48
N ARG A 42 9.27 -16.34 3.30
CA ARG A 42 7.87 -16.75 3.08
C ARG A 42 6.78 -15.86 3.68
N ARG A 43 7.13 -14.76 4.36
CA ARG A 43 6.15 -13.89 5.02
C ARG A 43 6.26 -12.42 4.61
N HIS A 44 7.40 -11.99 4.08
CA HIS A 44 7.65 -10.59 3.79
C HIS A 44 8.01 -10.38 2.32
N ILE A 45 7.72 -9.19 1.81
CA ILE A 45 8.19 -8.76 0.49
C ILE A 45 9.49 -7.99 0.70
N ASN A 46 10.56 -8.41 0.03
CA ASN A 46 11.81 -7.66 -0.04
C ASN A 46 11.57 -6.37 -0.86
N PRO A 47 11.57 -5.17 -0.23
CA PRO A 47 11.22 -3.94 -0.92
C PRO A 47 12.23 -3.56 -2.01
N ALA A 48 13.50 -3.94 -1.87
CA ALA A 48 14.54 -3.69 -2.87
C ALA A 48 14.31 -4.49 -4.15
N LYS A 49 13.79 -5.72 -4.03
CA LYS A 49 13.43 -6.56 -5.19
C LYS A 49 12.09 -6.18 -5.81
N TRP A 50 11.10 -5.83 -4.99
CA TRP A 50 9.79 -5.41 -5.48
C TRP A 50 9.83 -4.05 -6.16
N SER A 51 10.71 -3.14 -5.71
CA SER A 51 10.87 -1.80 -6.30
C SER A 51 9.53 -1.03 -6.38
N PRO A 52 8.85 -0.77 -5.26
CA PRO A 52 7.57 -0.07 -5.27
C PRO A 52 7.72 1.36 -5.79
N LEU A 53 6.68 1.83 -6.48
CA LEU A 53 6.56 3.20 -6.94
C LEU A 53 5.79 4.00 -5.90
N ILE A 54 6.41 5.04 -5.35
CA ILE A 54 5.79 5.93 -4.37
C ILE A 54 5.23 7.13 -5.11
N TYR A 55 3.93 7.37 -4.97
CA TYR A 55 3.28 8.58 -5.47
C TYR A 55 3.14 9.58 -4.31
N ASN A 56 3.82 10.72 -4.41
CA ASN A 56 3.74 11.79 -3.43
C ASN A 56 3.83 13.15 -4.14
N PHE A 57 3.05 14.14 -3.71
CA PHE A 57 2.97 15.47 -4.32
C PHE A 57 2.80 15.47 -5.85
N CYS A 58 2.04 14.51 -6.39
CA CYS A 58 1.88 14.32 -7.83
C CYS A 58 3.17 13.93 -8.59
N HIS A 59 4.18 13.44 -7.89
CA HIS A 59 5.43 12.92 -8.43
C HIS A 59 5.64 11.47 -8.04
N TYR A 60 6.37 10.75 -8.91
CA TYR A 60 6.73 9.36 -8.69
C TYR A 60 8.17 9.23 -8.20
N TYR A 61 8.35 8.44 -7.15
CA TYR A 61 9.63 8.19 -6.50
C TYR A 61 9.89 6.70 -6.35
N ARG A 62 11.16 6.33 -6.25
CA ARG A 62 11.63 5.00 -5.84
C ARG A 62 11.98 5.04 -4.36
N LEU A 63 12.02 3.88 -3.71
CA LEU A 63 12.69 3.73 -2.42
C LEU A 63 14.17 4.16 -2.50
N ALA A 64 14.71 4.57 -1.35
CA ALA A 64 16.15 4.75 -1.18
C ALA A 64 16.89 3.44 -1.49
N PHE A 65 18.16 3.56 -1.88
CA PHE A 65 19.00 2.40 -2.20
C PHE A 65 19.26 1.53 -0.97
N ASP A 66 19.51 2.17 0.17
CA ASP A 66 19.78 1.50 1.44
C ASP A 66 18.63 1.68 2.43
N GLU A 67 18.36 0.63 3.21
CA GLU A 67 17.46 0.71 4.36
C GLU A 67 18.10 1.59 5.46
N LEU A 68 17.34 2.54 6.00
CA LEU A 68 17.85 3.49 7.00
C LEU A 68 17.73 2.98 8.45
N GLY A 69 17.02 1.88 8.68
CA GLY A 69 16.84 1.27 9.99
C GLY A 69 15.46 0.63 10.19
N LYS A 70 15.33 -0.09 11.29
CA LYS A 70 14.11 -0.79 11.69
C LYS A 70 13.24 0.04 12.63
N THR A 71 11.92 -0.10 12.54
CA THR A 71 10.97 0.47 13.50
C THR A 71 10.62 -0.50 14.63
N PHE A 72 10.04 0.02 15.71
CA PHE A 72 9.49 -0.79 16.81
C PHE A 72 8.46 -1.77 16.23
N CYS A 73 8.64 -3.08 16.44
CA CYS A 73 7.91 -4.22 15.84
C CYS A 73 8.51 -4.86 14.57
N ALA A 74 9.72 -4.53 14.15
CA ALA A 74 10.37 -5.21 13.01
C ALA A 74 10.83 -6.67 13.27
N GLU A 75 10.68 -7.18 14.49
CA GLU A 75 11.16 -8.52 14.91
C GLU A 75 10.07 -9.43 15.49
N VAL A 76 8.80 -8.98 15.50
CA VAL A 76 7.67 -9.75 16.03
C VAL A 76 6.99 -10.57 14.93
#